data_AF-A0A023GMK7-F1
#
_entry.id   AF-A0A023GMK7-F1
#
_cell.length_a   1.000
_cell.length_b   1.000
_cell.length_c   1.000
_cell.angle_alpha   90.00
_cell.angle_beta   90.00
_cell.angle_gamma   90.00
#
_symmetry.space_group_name_H-M   'P 1'
#
loop_
_entity.id
_entity.type
_entity.pdbx_description
1 polymer ?
#
loop_
_entity_poly.entity_id
_entity_poly.type
_entity_poly.pdbx_seq_one_letter_code
_entity_poly.pdbx_strand_id
1 'polypeptide(L)'
;MNSIILLLFVIWTVLFTTRHITRRKEDSLTEEERRHLDEPLFLTPLLESNDTERARRLSRVTLFEEHGVEAHSGYVTVDKGYGSHLFFLLTKAKHLPDTAPLILWTFGGPGVSSLLGPLLFNGPAILDAPGHLKSAPGGDLQSFAHVLYLDHPVGSGYSFAEHDEDDRPFAKSMDDAV
;
A
#
# COMPACT_ATOMS: atom_id res chain seq x y z
N MET A 1 -14.87 46.26 2.85
CA MET A 1 -13.83 45.22 2.77
C MET A 1 -14.25 44.27 1.65
N ASN A 2 -13.53 44.24 0.53
CA ASN A 2 -13.97 43.56 -0.69
C ASN A 2 -14.02 42.05 -0.50
N SER A 3 -15.20 41.46 -0.66
CA SER A 3 -15.46 40.01 -0.53
C SER A 3 -14.50 39.13 -1.36
N ILE A 4 -14.02 39.66 -2.49
CA ILE A 4 -13.05 39.00 -3.39
C ILE A 4 -11.67 38.82 -2.74
N ILE A 5 -11.20 39.79 -1.93
CA ILE A 5 -9.89 39.72 -1.25
C ILE A 5 -9.92 38.66 -0.16
N LEU A 6 -11.04 38.53 0.55
CA LEU A 6 -11.22 37.49 1.57
C LEU A 6 -11.23 36.09 0.93
N LEU A 7 -11.89 35.93 -0.21
CA LEU A 7 -11.93 34.66 -0.95
C LEU A 7 -10.53 34.24 -1.42
N LEU A 8 -9.76 35.16 -2.02
CA LEU A 8 -8.40 34.88 -2.48
C LEU A 8 -7.44 34.55 -1.33
N PHE A 9 -7.60 35.21 -0.17
CA PHE A 9 -6.82 34.90 1.03
C PHE A 9 -7.14 33.50 1.56
N VAL A 10 -8.41 33.11 1.62
CA VAL A 10 -8.83 31.75 2.04
C VAL A 10 -8.27 30.69 1.09
N ILE A 11 -8.43 30.88 -0.23
CA ILE A 11 -7.87 29.94 -1.23
C ILE A 11 -6.34 29.83 -1.08
N TRP A 12 -5.66 30.96 -0.92
CA TRP A 12 -4.20 30.97 -0.72
C TRP A 12 -3.80 30.26 0.57
N THR A 13 -4.48 30.50 1.69
CA THR A 13 -4.18 29.79 2.95
C THR A 13 -4.39 28.29 2.83
N VAL A 14 -5.50 27.84 2.22
CA VAL A 14 -5.77 26.41 2.01
C VAL A 14 -4.67 25.80 1.14
N LEU A 15 -4.41 26.37 -0.05
CA LEU A 15 -3.36 25.87 -0.95
C LEU A 15 -1.97 25.89 -0.31
N PHE A 16 -1.63 26.95 0.44
CA PHE A 16 -0.35 27.09 1.13
C PHE A 16 -0.20 26.04 2.24
N THR A 17 -1.23 25.85 3.07
CA THR A 17 -1.21 24.83 4.13
C THR A 17 -1.17 23.41 3.58
N THR A 18 -1.98 23.07 2.59
CA THR A 18 -1.98 21.73 1.98
C THR A 18 -0.62 21.44 1.36
N ARG A 19 -0.04 22.40 0.63
CA ARG A 19 1.31 22.29 0.06
C ARG A 19 2.41 22.18 1.12
N HIS A 20 2.28 22.87 2.26
CA HIS A 20 3.25 22.75 3.35
C HIS A 20 3.15 21.41 4.08
N ILE A 21 1.95 20.86 4.22
CA ILE A 21 1.71 19.57 4.88
C ILE A 21 2.24 18.41 4.03
N THR A 22 1.97 18.40 2.72
CA THR A 22 2.50 17.38 1.81
C THR A 22 4.02 17.42 1.74
N ARG A 23 4.61 18.63 1.60
CA ARG A 23 6.06 18.82 1.59
C ARG A 23 6.76 18.36 2.88
N ARG A 24 6.14 18.60 4.04
CA ARG A 24 6.69 18.18 5.35
C ARG A 24 6.79 16.66 5.50
N LYS A 25 5.92 15.90 4.82
CA LYS A 25 5.92 14.44 4.88
C LYS A 25 7.06 13.83 4.05
N GLU A 26 7.30 14.39 2.88
CA GLU A 26 8.44 14.06 2.01
C GLU A 26 9.79 14.47 2.65
N ASP A 27 9.81 15.57 3.42
CA ASP A 27 10.96 16.05 4.19
C ASP A 27 11.31 15.20 5.43
N SER A 28 10.55 14.16 5.76
CA SER A 28 10.86 13.25 6.86
C SER A 28 11.82 12.11 6.50
N LEU A 29 12.06 11.89 5.21
CA LEU A 29 12.99 10.88 4.70
C LEU A 29 14.41 11.46 4.58
N THR A 30 15.39 10.63 4.91
CA THR A 30 16.81 10.95 4.68
C THR A 30 17.14 10.93 3.19
N GLU A 31 18.21 11.62 2.79
CA GLU A 31 18.71 11.61 1.39
C GLU A 31 19.14 10.21 0.90
N GLU A 32 19.46 9.30 1.81
CA GLU A 32 19.70 7.89 1.48
C GLU A 32 18.40 7.16 1.15
N GLU A 33 17.36 7.32 1.98
CA GLU A 33 16.05 6.72 1.76
C GLU A 33 15.40 7.26 0.47
N ARG A 34 15.56 8.55 0.17
CA ARG A 34 15.07 9.16 -1.07
C ARG A 34 15.68 8.57 -2.33
N ARG A 35 16.96 8.15 -2.28
CA ARG A 35 17.65 7.55 -3.43
C ARG A 35 17.15 6.16 -3.80
N HIS A 36 16.43 5.49 -2.89
CA HIS A 36 15.94 4.13 -3.09
C HIS A 36 14.42 4.09 -3.33
N LEU A 37 13.76 5.24 -3.56
CA LEU A 37 12.32 5.29 -3.81
C LEU A 37 11.90 4.51 -5.07
N ASP A 38 12.82 4.33 -6.02
CA ASP A 38 12.59 3.58 -7.27
C ASP A 38 12.89 2.07 -7.13
N GLU A 39 13.40 1.63 -5.98
CA GLU A 39 13.76 0.22 -5.73
C GLU A 39 12.67 -0.52 -4.90
N PRO A 40 12.52 -1.84 -5.08
CA PRO A 40 11.65 -2.64 -4.23
C PRO A 40 12.02 -2.53 -2.74
N LEU A 41 11.08 -2.11 -1.90
CA LEU A 41 11.27 -2.05 -0.46
C LEU A 41 11.13 -3.44 0.18
N PHE A 42 12.26 -4.10 0.46
CA PHE A 42 12.29 -5.34 1.23
C PHE A 42 12.25 -5.04 2.74
N LEU A 43 11.18 -5.45 3.41
CA LEU A 43 11.01 -5.23 4.85
C LEU A 43 11.73 -6.28 5.69
N THR A 44 11.97 -7.49 5.16
CA THR A 44 12.57 -8.60 5.93
C THR A 44 13.89 -8.24 6.61
N PRO A 45 14.88 -7.59 5.96
CA PRO A 45 16.12 -7.20 6.63
C PRO A 45 15.92 -6.21 7.80
N LEU A 46 14.97 -5.29 7.67
CA LEU A 46 14.63 -4.33 8.73
C LEU A 46 13.94 -5.02 9.91
N LEU A 47 13.05 -5.97 9.63
CA LEU A 47 12.36 -6.75 10.65
C LEU A 47 13.31 -7.68 11.40
N GLU A 48 14.23 -8.34 10.69
CA GLU A 48 15.26 -9.21 11.28
C GLU A 48 16.25 -8.45 12.17
N SER A 49 16.51 -7.19 11.84
CA SER A 49 17.33 -6.29 12.67
C SER A 49 16.53 -5.55 13.76
N ASN A 50 15.24 -5.85 13.91
CA ASN A 50 14.32 -5.22 14.86
C ASN A 50 14.16 -3.69 14.67
N ASP A 51 14.43 -3.17 13.47
CA ASP A 51 14.23 -1.77 13.10
C ASP A 51 12.79 -1.53 12.60
N THR A 52 11.83 -1.82 13.48
CA THR A 52 10.39 -1.79 13.14
C THR A 52 9.86 -0.39 12.85
N GLU A 53 10.43 0.63 13.49
CA GLU A 53 10.03 2.03 13.25
C GLU A 53 10.49 2.52 11.88
N ARG A 54 11.70 2.15 11.44
CA ARG A 54 12.13 2.42 10.06
C ARG A 54 11.31 1.64 9.06
N ALA A 55 11.04 0.35 9.30
CA ALA A 55 10.17 -0.45 8.43
C ALA A 55 8.77 0.18 8.28
N ARG A 56 8.14 0.62 9.39
CA ARG A 56 6.84 1.30 9.36
C ARG A 56 6.90 2.63 8.61
N ARG A 57 7.96 3.42 8.81
CA ARG A 57 8.13 4.72 8.13
C ARG A 57 8.31 4.54 6.62
N LEU A 58 9.19 3.64 6.21
CA LEU A 58 9.52 3.41 4.79
C LEU A 58 8.38 2.75 4.02
N SER A 59 7.60 1.88 4.66
CA SER A 59 6.46 1.22 4.01
C SER A 59 5.28 2.15 3.73
N ARG A 60 5.30 3.41 4.17
CA ARG A 60 4.13 4.31 4.08
C ARG A 60 3.71 4.55 2.63
N VAL A 61 2.41 4.36 2.35
CA VAL A 61 1.78 4.62 1.04
C VAL A 61 0.87 5.84 1.13
N THR A 62 1.03 6.78 0.20
CA THR A 62 0.26 8.04 0.16
C THR A 62 -1.02 7.97 -0.67
N LEU A 63 -1.19 6.91 -1.48
CA LEU A 63 -2.26 6.75 -2.46
C LEU A 63 -3.68 6.94 -1.88
N PHE A 64 -3.91 6.52 -0.62
CA PHE A 64 -5.23 6.56 0.02
C PHE A 64 -5.39 7.67 1.06
N GLU A 65 -4.43 8.58 1.16
CA GLU A 65 -4.42 9.60 2.23
C GLU A 65 -5.53 10.63 2.07
N GLU A 66 -5.82 11.06 0.84
CA GLU A 66 -6.95 11.93 0.53
C GLU A 66 -8.30 11.26 0.83
N HIS A 67 -8.30 9.93 0.99
CA HIS A 67 -9.45 9.11 1.35
C HIS A 67 -9.48 8.73 2.84
N GLY A 68 -8.62 9.38 3.65
CA GLY A 68 -8.59 9.22 5.10
C GLY A 68 -8.08 7.88 5.59
N VAL A 69 -7.32 7.15 4.77
CA VAL A 69 -6.76 5.84 5.13
C VAL A 69 -5.24 5.88 5.16
N GLU A 70 -4.69 5.42 6.29
CA GLU A 70 -3.28 5.08 6.40
C GLU A 70 -3.02 3.73 5.73
N ALA A 71 -2.00 3.68 4.87
CA ALA A 71 -1.65 2.47 4.16
C ALA A 71 -0.14 2.22 4.19
N HIS A 72 0.23 0.94 4.12
CA HIS A 72 1.62 0.47 4.12
C HIS A 72 1.80 -0.63 3.09
N SER A 73 2.90 -0.63 2.35
CA SER A 73 3.25 -1.70 1.42
C SER A 73 4.75 -2.01 1.45
N GLY A 74 5.10 -3.13 0.85
CA GLY A 74 6.46 -3.58 0.70
C GLY A 74 6.52 -5.06 0.38
N TYR A 75 7.73 -5.59 0.41
CA TYR A 75 8.01 -6.99 0.14
C TYR A 75 8.45 -7.71 1.40
N VAL A 76 7.92 -8.91 1.61
CA VAL A 76 8.36 -9.84 2.65
C VAL A 76 8.99 -11.04 1.96
N THR A 77 10.28 -11.26 2.21
CA THR A 77 11.01 -12.45 1.75
C THR A 77 10.49 -13.69 2.47
N VAL A 78 9.98 -14.64 1.70
CA VAL A 78 9.45 -15.93 2.17
C VAL A 78 10.40 -17.10 1.89
N ASP A 79 11.32 -16.94 0.94
CA ASP A 79 12.40 -17.90 0.68
C ASP A 79 13.68 -17.14 0.31
N LYS A 80 14.73 -17.26 1.12
CA LYS A 80 16.04 -16.61 0.86
C LYS A 80 16.89 -17.37 -0.16
N GLY A 81 16.65 -18.67 -0.36
CA GLY A 81 17.39 -19.48 -1.32
C GLY A 81 17.02 -19.15 -2.74
N TYR A 82 15.72 -18.95 -3.00
CA TYR A 82 15.20 -18.54 -4.32
C TYR A 82 15.01 -17.02 -4.47
N GLY A 83 15.23 -16.24 -3.41
CA GLY A 83 14.91 -14.81 -3.39
C GLY A 83 13.42 -14.57 -3.67
N SER A 84 12.54 -15.35 -3.03
CA SER A 84 11.10 -15.26 -3.19
C SER A 84 10.50 -14.23 -2.24
N HIS A 85 9.74 -13.29 -2.79
CA HIS A 85 9.17 -12.16 -2.08
C HIS A 85 7.67 -12.02 -2.34
N LEU A 86 6.88 -11.90 -1.28
CA LEU A 86 5.47 -11.57 -1.38
C LEU A 86 5.26 -10.06 -1.23
N PHE A 87 4.51 -9.48 -2.16
CA PHE A 87 4.02 -8.12 -2.07
C PHE A 87 2.74 -8.06 -1.21
N PHE A 88 2.65 -7.03 -0.38
CA PHE A 88 1.42 -6.72 0.34
C PHE A 88 1.07 -5.23 0.29
N LEU A 89 -0.22 -4.96 0.48
CA LEU A 89 -0.73 -3.64 0.85
C LEU A 89 -1.63 -3.80 2.08
N LEU A 90 -1.22 -3.19 3.19
CA LEU A 90 -2.04 -3.02 4.38
C LEU A 90 -2.75 -1.67 4.32
N THR A 91 -4.06 -1.67 4.53
CA THR A 91 -4.87 -0.47 4.71
C THR A 91 -5.47 -0.49 6.11
N LYS A 92 -5.37 0.62 6.85
CA LYS A 92 -5.85 0.67 8.23
C LYS A 92 -7.32 1.09 8.31
N ALA A 93 -7.98 0.61 9.37
CA ALA A 93 -9.33 1.03 9.70
C ALA A 93 -9.40 2.55 9.94
N LYS A 94 -10.48 3.17 9.43
CA LYS A 94 -10.85 4.57 9.62
C LYS A 94 -11.41 4.82 11.03
N HIS A 95 -12.11 3.84 11.59
CA HIS A 95 -12.80 3.96 12.87
C HIS A 95 -12.23 2.97 13.88
N LEU A 96 -11.90 3.47 15.07
CA LEU A 96 -11.35 2.68 16.19
C LEU A 96 -10.18 1.77 15.78
N PRO A 97 -9.14 2.29 15.09
CA PRO A 97 -8.07 1.46 14.52
C PRO A 97 -7.34 0.59 15.54
N ASP A 98 -7.24 1.01 16.81
CA ASP A 98 -6.54 0.25 17.84
C ASP A 98 -7.27 -1.03 18.25
N THR A 99 -8.58 -1.12 17.99
CA THR A 99 -9.42 -2.28 18.32
C THR A 99 -10.04 -2.96 17.11
N ALA A 100 -9.80 -2.41 15.91
CA ALA A 100 -10.36 -2.94 14.68
C ALA A 100 -9.76 -4.33 14.35
N PRO A 101 -10.57 -5.28 13.85
CA PRO A 101 -10.06 -6.57 13.37
C PRO A 101 -9.13 -6.39 12.17
N LEU A 102 -8.30 -7.42 11.92
CA LEU A 102 -7.50 -7.56 10.71
C LEU A 102 -8.17 -8.59 9.77
N ILE A 103 -8.40 -8.19 8.53
CA ILE A 103 -8.87 -9.05 7.44
C ILE A 103 -7.69 -9.31 6.51
N LEU A 104 -7.41 -10.58 6.25
CA LEU A 104 -6.58 -10.99 5.10
C LEU A 104 -7.50 -11.07 3.88
N TRP A 105 -7.17 -10.32 2.83
CA TRP A 105 -7.87 -10.34 1.56
C TRP A 105 -6.95 -10.88 0.47
N THR A 106 -7.38 -11.95 -0.19
CA THR A 106 -6.68 -12.53 -1.33
C THR A 106 -7.62 -12.65 -2.53
N PHE A 107 -7.11 -12.41 -3.72
CA PHE A 107 -7.83 -12.80 -4.94
C PHE A 107 -7.64 -14.30 -5.19
N GLY A 108 -8.66 -14.93 -5.76
CA GLY A 108 -8.59 -16.34 -6.16
C GLY A 108 -8.00 -16.52 -7.56
N GLY A 109 -8.04 -17.76 -8.06
CA GLY A 109 -7.34 -18.14 -9.29
C GLY A 109 -5.82 -18.05 -9.13
N PRO A 110 -5.02 -18.74 -9.95
CA PRO A 110 -3.57 -18.56 -9.89
C PRO A 110 -3.19 -17.22 -10.54
N GLY A 111 -2.41 -16.40 -9.82
CA GLY A 111 -1.68 -15.28 -10.41
C GLY A 111 -2.35 -13.90 -10.34
N VAL A 112 -3.62 -13.79 -9.94
CA VAL A 112 -4.32 -12.49 -9.93
C VAL A 112 -3.92 -11.66 -8.72
N SER A 113 -3.56 -10.40 -8.95
CA SER A 113 -3.21 -9.48 -7.87
C SER A 113 -4.40 -9.15 -6.97
N SER A 114 -4.16 -9.19 -5.67
CA SER A 114 -5.08 -8.76 -4.63
C SER A 114 -5.24 -7.23 -4.59
N LEU A 115 -4.41 -6.46 -5.30
CA LEU A 115 -4.59 -5.01 -5.47
C LEU A 115 -5.85 -4.63 -6.27
N LEU A 116 -6.49 -5.58 -6.95
CA LEU A 116 -7.83 -5.35 -7.48
C LEU A 116 -8.84 -5.10 -6.34
N GLY A 117 -8.66 -5.73 -5.18
CA GLY A 117 -9.48 -5.54 -3.98
C GLY A 117 -9.66 -4.07 -3.60
N PRO A 118 -8.58 -3.36 -3.23
CA PRO A 118 -8.68 -1.99 -2.78
C PRO A 118 -9.06 -1.02 -3.91
N LEU A 119 -8.71 -1.33 -5.16
CA LEU A 119 -8.87 -0.40 -6.28
C LEU A 119 -10.20 -0.57 -7.03
N LEU A 120 -10.88 -1.71 -6.93
CA LEU A 120 -12.09 -1.98 -7.72
C LEU A 120 -13.24 -2.56 -6.90
N PHE A 121 -13.00 -3.07 -5.69
CA PHE A 121 -14.02 -3.75 -4.91
C PHE A 121 -14.31 -3.06 -3.58
N ASN A 122 -13.43 -3.22 -2.60
CA ASN A 122 -13.76 -2.99 -1.18
C ASN A 122 -12.81 -2.03 -0.47
N GLY A 123 -11.92 -1.38 -1.21
CA GLY A 123 -10.99 -0.42 -0.65
C GLY A 123 -11.60 0.95 -0.40
N PRO A 124 -10.79 1.87 0.13
CA PRO A 124 -11.24 3.21 0.50
C PRO A 124 -11.47 4.13 -0.71
N ALA A 125 -10.91 3.76 -1.88
CA ALA A 125 -11.04 4.49 -3.12
C ALA A 125 -11.03 3.53 -4.31
N ILE A 126 -11.91 3.76 -5.28
CA ILE A 126 -11.99 2.96 -6.51
C ILE A 126 -11.41 3.73 -7.69
N LEU A 127 -10.82 3.00 -8.63
CA LEU A 127 -10.31 3.52 -9.89
C LEU A 127 -11.47 3.71 -10.87
N ASP A 128 -11.61 4.90 -11.44
CA ASP A 128 -12.55 5.14 -12.54
C ASP A 128 -11.94 4.81 -13.91
N ALA A 129 -12.78 4.79 -14.96
CA ALA A 129 -12.32 4.44 -16.31
C ALA A 129 -11.19 5.37 -16.84
N PRO A 130 -11.20 6.69 -16.56
CA PRO A 130 -10.06 7.55 -16.81
C PRO A 130 -8.79 7.31 -15.95
N GLY A 131 -8.86 6.49 -14.90
CA GLY A 131 -7.72 6.19 -14.03
C GLY A 131 -7.59 7.09 -12.80
N HIS A 132 -8.63 7.83 -12.41
CA HIS A 132 -8.66 8.61 -11.19
C HIS A 132 -9.20 7.79 -10.02
N LEU A 133 -8.64 8.00 -8.83
CA LEU A 133 -9.21 7.48 -7.60
C LEU A 133 -10.41 8.33 -7.17
N LYS A 134 -11.52 7.67 -6.87
CA LYS A 134 -12.73 8.26 -6.31
C LYS A 134 -13.11 7.53 -5.04
N SER A 135 -13.75 8.21 -4.11
CA SER A 135 -14.30 7.56 -2.92
C SER A 135 -15.24 6.42 -3.32
N ALA A 136 -15.08 5.26 -2.67
CA ALA A 136 -15.94 4.13 -2.93
C ALA A 136 -17.41 4.49 -2.63
N PRO A 137 -18.39 4.08 -3.46
CA PRO A 137 -19.80 4.44 -3.30
C PRO A 137 -20.51 3.79 -2.09
N GLY A 138 -19.75 3.14 -1.20
CA GLY A 138 -20.21 2.43 0.00
C GLY A 138 -19.56 1.05 0.12
N GLY A 139 -19.52 0.49 1.33
CA GLY A 139 -19.02 -0.86 1.57
C GLY A 139 -17.49 -1.00 1.61
N ASP A 140 -16.76 0.08 1.90
CA ASP A 140 -15.33 -0.05 2.19
C ASP A 140 -15.11 -0.85 3.49
N LEU A 141 -14.18 -1.80 3.45
CA LEU A 141 -13.86 -2.61 4.64
C LEU A 141 -13.10 -1.79 5.68
N GLN A 142 -12.43 -0.72 5.23
CA GLN A 142 -11.68 0.19 6.09
C GLN A 142 -12.59 0.97 7.05
N SER A 143 -13.91 1.02 6.83
CA SER A 143 -14.85 1.56 7.81
C SER A 143 -14.80 0.84 9.16
N PHE A 144 -14.42 -0.45 9.20
CA PHE A 144 -14.40 -1.22 10.45
C PHE A 144 -13.20 -2.16 10.64
N ALA A 145 -12.34 -2.36 9.64
CA ALA A 145 -11.24 -3.31 9.71
C ALA A 145 -9.95 -2.76 9.10
N HIS A 146 -8.81 -3.27 9.58
CA HIS A 146 -7.58 -3.25 8.81
C HIS A 146 -7.69 -4.33 7.72
N VAL A 147 -7.24 -4.05 6.51
CA VAL A 147 -7.26 -5.02 5.41
C VAL A 147 -5.86 -5.18 4.85
N LEU A 148 -5.35 -6.41 4.93
CA LEU A 148 -4.10 -6.85 4.32
C LEU A 148 -4.41 -7.52 2.99
N TYR A 149 -4.13 -6.82 1.90
CA TYR A 149 -4.18 -7.37 0.55
C TYR A 149 -2.84 -8.04 0.25
N LEU A 150 -2.86 -9.35 -0.03
CA LEU A 150 -1.65 -10.14 -0.23
C LEU A 150 -1.66 -10.76 -1.63
N ASP A 151 -0.62 -10.47 -2.42
CA ASP A 151 -0.43 -11.12 -3.71
C ASP A 151 0.17 -12.51 -3.48
N HIS A 152 -0.64 -13.57 -3.57
CA HIS A 152 -0.20 -14.95 -3.36
C HIS A 152 -0.74 -15.89 -4.44
N PRO A 153 -0.02 -16.97 -4.79
CA PRO A 153 1.35 -17.33 -4.37
C PRO A 153 2.43 -16.38 -4.92
N VAL A 154 3.71 -16.64 -4.61
CA VAL A 154 4.84 -15.98 -5.30
C VAL A 154 4.64 -16.10 -6.82
N GLY A 155 4.97 -15.06 -7.58
CA GLY A 155 4.66 -14.96 -9.02
C GLY A 155 3.28 -14.37 -9.34
N SER A 156 2.43 -14.13 -8.33
CA SER A 156 1.14 -13.45 -8.52
C SER A 156 1.29 -11.95 -8.37
N GLY A 157 0.62 -11.18 -9.23
CA GLY A 157 0.64 -9.71 -9.17
C GLY A 157 2.06 -9.14 -9.11
N TYR A 158 2.40 -8.50 -7.98
CA TYR A 158 3.72 -7.93 -7.74
C TYR A 158 4.69 -8.87 -7.02
N SER A 159 4.24 -10.02 -6.51
CA SER A 159 5.11 -11.01 -5.85
C SER A 159 5.99 -11.74 -6.85
N PHE A 160 7.27 -11.98 -6.55
CA PHE A 160 8.25 -12.56 -7.49
C PHE A 160 9.33 -13.38 -6.78
N ALA A 161 10.09 -14.17 -7.56
CA ALA A 161 11.33 -14.83 -7.15
C ALA A 161 12.49 -14.31 -8.00
N GLU A 162 13.66 -14.09 -7.39
CA GLU A 162 14.87 -13.63 -8.09
C GLU A 162 15.59 -14.75 -8.85
N HIS A 163 15.50 -15.98 -8.35
CA HIS A 163 16.11 -17.15 -8.95
C HIS A 163 15.02 -18.14 -9.38
N ASP A 164 14.78 -18.21 -10.68
CA ASP A 164 13.77 -19.07 -11.31
C ASP A 164 14.39 -20.12 -12.25
N GLU A 165 15.72 -20.25 -12.26
CA GLU A 165 16.45 -21.00 -13.29
C GLU A 165 16.34 -22.53 -13.20
N ASP A 166 15.93 -23.15 -12.08
CA ASP A 166 16.12 -24.62 -11.94
C ASP A 166 14.97 -25.50 -11.38
N ASP A 167 13.91 -25.00 -10.75
CA ASP A 167 12.63 -25.75 -10.62
C ASP A 167 11.60 -24.94 -9.81
N ARG A 168 10.47 -24.63 -10.45
CA ARG A 168 9.18 -24.16 -9.87
C ARG A 168 9.25 -23.53 -8.46
N PRO A 169 9.72 -22.27 -8.30
CA PRO A 169 9.69 -21.58 -7.00
C PRO A 169 8.28 -21.29 -6.47
N PHE A 170 7.24 -21.55 -7.28
CA PHE A 170 5.84 -21.37 -6.92
C PHE A 170 4.89 -22.15 -7.82
N ALA A 171 3.68 -22.38 -7.31
CA ALA A 171 2.58 -23.01 -8.02
C ALA A 171 2.16 -22.18 -9.25
N LYS A 172 2.17 -22.80 -10.44
CA LYS A 172 1.71 -22.19 -11.72
C LYS A 172 0.34 -22.70 -12.14
N SER A 173 -0.14 -23.74 -11.49
CA SER A 173 -1.41 -24.40 -11.75
C SER A 173 -2.08 -24.82 -10.44
N MET A 174 -3.37 -25.17 -10.51
CA MET A 174 -4.08 -25.74 -9.36
C MET A 174 -3.46 -27.06 -8.92
N ASP A 175 -2.88 -27.84 -9.85
CA ASP A 175 -2.23 -29.12 -9.56
C ASP A 175 -0.97 -28.95 -8.71
N ASP A 176 -0.31 -27.79 -8.76
CA ASP A 176 0.84 -27.49 -7.90
C ASP A 176 0.40 -27.08 -6.46
N ALA A 177 -0.91 -26.89 -6.22
CA ALA A 177 -1.46 -26.47 -4.93
C ALA A 177 -2.07 -27.61 -4.09
N VAL A 178 -1.96 -28.86 -4.54
CA VAL A 178 -2.56 -30.07 -3.91
C VAL A 178 -1.49 -31.03 -3.43
#